data_AF-A0A378FUG5-F1
#
_entry.id   AF-A0A378FUG5-F1
#
_cell.length_a   1.000
_cell.length_b   1.000
_cell.length_c   1.000
_cell.angle_alpha   90.00
_cell.angle_beta   90.00
_cell.angle_gamma   90.00
#
_symmetry.space_group_name_H-M   'P 1'
#
loop_
_entity.id
_entity.type
_entity.pdbx_description
1 polymer ?
#
loop_
_entity_poly.entity_id
_entity_poly.type
_entity_poly.pdbx_seq_one_letter_code
_entity_poly.pdbx_strand_id
1 'polypeptide(L)'
;MALGRRAGNILGAVTPVPDTLSEYAFAGLLRGTKTEVVKCVSNDLEVPASAEIVLEGYIEAGEMAPEGPYGDHTGYYNEVDQFPVFTVPILPSVKTRFIILPIRPTAR
;
A
#
# COMPACT_ATOMS: atom_id res chain seq x y z
N MET A 1 3.02 -4.94 -0.17
CA MET A 1 2.76 -3.79 -1.08
C MET A 1 2.73 -4.29 -2.52
N ALA A 2 1.75 -3.88 -3.35
CA ALA A 2 1.64 -4.31 -4.74
C ALA A 2 1.49 -3.11 -5.69
N LEU A 3 2.30 -3.08 -6.74
CA LEU A 3 2.45 -1.99 -7.71
C LEU A 3 2.07 -2.45 -9.12
N GLY A 4 1.72 -1.52 -10.01
CA GLY A 4 1.28 -1.85 -11.39
C GLY A 4 -0.05 -2.61 -11.46
N ARG A 5 -0.89 -2.52 -10.42
CA ARG A 5 -2.21 -3.17 -10.38
C ARG A 5 -3.20 -2.50 -11.35
N ARG A 6 -4.22 -3.24 -11.80
CA ARG A 6 -5.29 -2.69 -12.68
C ARG A 6 -5.91 -1.44 -12.07
N ALA A 7 -6.33 -0.49 -12.93
CA ALA A 7 -6.87 0.80 -12.51
C ALA A 7 -8.03 0.69 -11.50
N GLY A 8 -8.93 -0.28 -11.67
CA GLY A 8 -10.04 -0.50 -10.73
C GLY A 8 -9.57 -0.84 -9.31
N ASN A 9 -8.43 -1.52 -9.16
CA ASN A 9 -7.85 -1.82 -7.85
C ASN A 9 -7.19 -0.60 -7.21
N ILE A 10 -6.68 0.34 -8.01
CA ILE A 10 -6.17 1.63 -7.50
C ILE A 10 -7.34 2.48 -7.02
N LEU A 11 -8.39 2.59 -7.83
CA LEU A 11 -9.59 3.36 -7.48
C LEU A 11 -10.25 2.80 -6.21
N GLY A 12 -10.35 1.48 -6.08
CA GLY A 12 -10.88 0.87 -4.88
C GLY A 12 -10.05 1.15 -3.62
N ALA A 13 -8.72 1.19 -3.75
CA ALA A 13 -7.81 1.44 -2.62
C ALA A 13 -7.84 2.88 -2.09
N VAL A 14 -8.22 3.85 -2.92
CA VAL A 14 -8.35 5.27 -2.51
C VAL A 14 -9.78 5.69 -2.20
N THR A 15 -10.76 4.83 -2.50
CA THR A 15 -12.16 5.10 -2.22
C THR A 15 -12.45 4.78 -0.75
N PRO A 16 -13.05 5.70 0.02
CA PRO A 16 -13.48 5.40 1.38
C PRO A 16 -14.66 4.43 1.34
N VAL A 17 -14.37 3.14 1.40
CA VAL A 17 -15.36 2.07 1.51
C VAL A 17 -15.62 1.74 2.99
N PRO A 18 -16.80 1.22 3.35
CA PRO A 18 -17.05 0.76 4.72
C PRO A 18 -16.05 -0.33 5.14
N ASP A 19 -15.65 -0.36 6.42
CA ASP A 19 -14.69 -1.35 6.96
C ASP A 19 -15.12 -2.81 6.74
N THR A 20 -16.42 -3.05 6.62
CA THR A 20 -16.99 -4.38 6.34
C THR A 20 -16.85 -4.81 4.87
N LEU A 21 -16.41 -3.91 3.99
CA LEU A 21 -16.31 -4.12 2.55
C LEU A 21 -14.85 -4.02 2.12
N SER A 22 -14.30 -5.12 1.60
CA SER A 22 -12.97 -5.11 1.00
C SER A 22 -12.91 -4.21 -0.23
N GLU A 23 -11.82 -3.44 -0.34
CA GLU A 23 -11.47 -2.64 -1.52
C GLU A 23 -11.33 -3.51 -2.78
N TYR A 24 -10.93 -4.78 -2.65
CA TYR A 24 -10.89 -5.71 -3.78
C TYR A 24 -12.29 -6.09 -4.28
N ALA A 25 -13.24 -6.23 -3.35
CA ALA A 25 -14.64 -6.50 -3.68
C ALA A 25 -15.28 -5.26 -4.33
N PHE A 26 -15.02 -4.07 -3.79
CA PHE A 26 -15.47 -2.81 -4.39
C PHE A 26 -14.86 -2.58 -5.78
N ALA A 27 -13.55 -2.78 -5.93
CA ALA A 27 -12.87 -2.73 -7.24
C ALA A 27 -13.45 -3.73 -8.25
N GLY A 28 -13.86 -4.91 -7.78
CA GLY A 28 -14.51 -5.92 -8.59
C GLY A 28 -15.93 -5.52 -9.01
N LEU A 29 -16.69 -4.92 -8.09
CA LEU A 29 -18.03 -4.38 -8.36
C LEU A 29 -17.97 -3.31 -9.46
N LEU A 30 -17.03 -2.36 -9.37
CA LEU A 30 -16.86 -1.31 -10.37
C LEU A 30 -16.53 -1.85 -11.77
N ARG A 31 -15.85 -2.99 -11.86
CA ARG A 31 -15.47 -3.64 -13.11
C ARG A 31 -16.51 -4.65 -13.60
N GLY A 32 -17.47 -5.03 -12.77
CA GLY A 32 -18.41 -6.13 -13.04
C GLY A 32 -17.77 -7.53 -13.00
N THR A 33 -16.53 -7.66 -12.52
CA THR A 33 -15.81 -8.95 -12.40
C THR A 33 -14.97 -8.97 -11.13
N LYS A 34 -14.91 -10.10 -10.43
CA LYS A 34 -14.12 -10.23 -9.20
C LYS A 34 -12.64 -9.91 -9.43
N THR A 35 -11.98 -9.33 -8.42
CA THR A 35 -10.53 -9.16 -8.45
C THR A 35 -9.88 -10.52 -8.22
N GLU A 36 -9.04 -10.93 -9.16
CA GLU A 36 -8.22 -12.14 -9.02
C GLU A 36 -7.04 -11.83 -8.10
N VAL A 37 -6.84 -12.68 -7.10
CA VAL A 37 -5.77 -12.56 -6.11
C VAL A 37 -4.96 -13.86 -6.05
N VAL A 38 -3.70 -13.73 -5.66
CA VAL A 38 -2.77 -14.83 -5.44
C VAL A 38 -2.12 -14.66 -4.07
N LYS A 39 -1.78 -15.79 -3.43
CA LYS A 39 -1.09 -15.79 -2.14
C LYS A 39 0.34 -15.28 -2.29
N CYS A 40 0.79 -14.49 -1.32
CA CYS A 40 2.18 -14.11 -1.15
C CYS A 40 3.08 -15.35 -0.91
N VAL A 41 4.36 -15.21 -1.21
CA VAL A 41 5.35 -16.30 -1.09
C VAL A 41 5.79 -16.48 0.36
N SER A 42 6.02 -15.38 1.07
CA SER A 42 6.63 -15.35 2.42
C SER A 42 5.62 -15.30 3.55
N ASN A 43 4.33 -15.08 3.26
CA ASN A 43 3.28 -14.87 4.26
C ASN A 43 1.90 -15.23 3.72
N ASP A 44 0.87 -15.14 4.56
CA ASP A 44 -0.50 -15.54 4.24
C ASP A 44 -1.37 -14.45 3.60
N LEU A 45 -0.80 -13.30 3.25
CA LEU A 45 -1.55 -12.23 2.58
C LEU A 45 -1.79 -12.54 1.11
N GLU A 46 -2.83 -11.91 0.56
CA GLU A 46 -3.19 -12.01 -0.85
C GLU A 46 -2.95 -10.69 -1.59
N VAL A 47 -2.44 -10.79 -2.81
CA VAL A 47 -2.15 -9.66 -3.70
C VAL A 47 -2.86 -9.83 -5.04
N PRO A 48 -3.20 -8.75 -5.77
CA PRO A 48 -3.82 -8.88 -7.08
C PRO A 48 -2.92 -9.68 -8.03
N ALA A 49 -3.48 -10.69 -8.69
CA ALA A 49 -2.75 -11.56 -9.61
C ALA A 49 -2.10 -10.78 -10.78
N SER A 50 -2.65 -9.61 -11.09
CA SER A 50 -2.17 -8.72 -12.15
C SER A 50 -1.14 -7.68 -11.67
N ALA A 51 -0.66 -7.73 -10.43
CA ALA A 51 0.35 -6.79 -9.97
C ALA A 51 1.68 -7.04 -10.71
N GLU A 52 2.31 -5.98 -11.21
CA GLU A 52 3.59 -6.09 -11.94
C GLU A 52 4.75 -6.30 -10.97
N ILE A 53 4.70 -5.66 -9.80
CA ILE A 53 5.73 -5.75 -8.76
C ILE A 53 5.06 -5.94 -7.41
N VAL A 54 5.54 -6.92 -6.64
CA VAL A 54 5.09 -7.19 -5.27
C VAL A 54 6.28 -7.11 -4.33
N LEU A 55 6.14 -6.29 -3.29
CA LEU A 55 7.09 -6.17 -2.18
C LEU A 55 6.45 -6.81 -0.95
N GLU A 56 7.02 -7.91 -0.50
CA GLU A 56 6.61 -8.61 0.72
C GLU A 56 7.53 -8.21 1.87
N GLY A 57 6.96 -7.98 3.05
CA GLY A 57 7.70 -7.43 4.17
C GLY A 57 6.80 -7.23 5.38
N TYR A 58 7.32 -6.54 6.38
CA TYR A 58 6.62 -6.30 7.64
C TYR A 58 6.89 -4.90 8.17
N ILE A 59 6.02 -4.45 9.08
CA ILE A 59 6.20 -3.25 9.88
C ILE A 59 6.39 -3.73 11.32
N GLU A 60 7.55 -3.44 11.91
CA GLU A 60 7.82 -3.78 13.31
C GLU A 60 7.18 -2.74 14.22
N ALA A 61 6.51 -3.20 15.28
CA ALA A 61 5.79 -2.29 16.17
C ALA A 61 6.77 -1.41 16.95
N GLY A 62 6.66 -0.09 16.78
CA GLY A 62 7.53 0.89 17.42
C GLY A 62 8.85 1.16 16.68
N GLU A 63 9.14 0.48 15.56
CA GLU A 63 10.24 0.88 14.67
C GLU A 63 9.82 2.09 13.84
N MET A 64 10.41 3.24 14.16
CA MET A 64 10.11 4.52 13.52
C MET A 64 11.38 5.14 12.92
N ALA A 65 11.24 5.88 11.83
CA ALA A 65 12.33 6.62 11.20
C ALA A 65 11.87 8.00 10.72
N PRO A 66 12.79 8.97 10.59
CA PRO A 66 12.48 10.27 9.98
C PRO A 66 12.11 10.08 8.49
N GLU A 67 10.97 10.65 8.09
CA GLU A 67 10.50 10.73 6.71
C GLU A 67 10.17 12.19 6.36
N GLY A 68 10.35 12.56 5.10
CA GLY A 68 10.19 13.92 4.59
C GLY A 68 11.52 14.68 4.48
N PRO A 69 11.47 15.98 4.14
CA PRO A 69 10.25 16.72 3.78
C PRO A 69 9.68 16.21 2.45
N TYR A 70 8.35 16.26 2.29
CA TYR A 70 7.69 15.86 1.05
C TYR A 70 6.58 16.86 0.66
N GLY A 71 6.38 17.06 -0.64
CA GLY A 71 5.29 17.89 -1.16
C GLY A 71 3.98 17.11 -1.16
N ASP A 72 2.95 17.61 -0.48
CA ASP A 72 1.66 16.93 -0.37
C ASP A 72 0.63 17.40 -1.41
N HIS A 73 -0.55 16.76 -1.40
CA HIS A 73 -1.63 17.05 -2.35
C HIS A 73 -2.29 18.43 -2.15
N THR A 74 -1.97 19.14 -1.08
CA THR A 74 -2.44 20.51 -0.82
C THR A 74 -1.53 21.58 -1.42
N GLY A 75 -0.36 21.18 -1.94
CA GLY A 75 0.59 22.08 -2.60
C GLY A 75 1.65 22.68 -1.67
N TYR A 76 1.75 22.18 -0.43
CA TYR A 76 2.76 22.60 0.54
C TYR A 76 3.73 21.45 0.85
N TYR A 77 4.90 21.79 1.38
CA TYR A 77 5.83 20.79 1.92
C TYR A 77 5.52 20.52 3.38
N ASN A 78 5.41 19.25 3.73
CA ASN A 78 5.41 18.81 5.12
C ASN A 78 6.83 18.76 5.66
N GLU A 79 6.98 19.04 6.95
CA GLU A 79 8.24 18.91 7.67
C GLU A 79 8.63 17.43 7.87
N VAL A 80 9.86 17.21 8.34
CA VAL A 80 10.32 15.86 8.70
C VAL A 80 9.64 15.41 9.98
N ASP A 81 9.05 14.20 9.99
CA ASP A 81 8.43 13.60 11.18
C ASP A 81 8.77 12.10 11.28
N GLN A 82 8.42 11.44 12.39
CA GLN A 82 8.68 10.01 12.62
C GLN A 82 7.53 9.13 12.08
N PHE A 83 7.87 8.17 11.22
CA PHE A 83 6.90 7.25 10.63
C PHE A 83 7.32 5.78 10.74
N PRO A 84 6.36 4.83 10.68
CA PRO A 84 6.66 3.40 10.73
C PRO A 84 7.52 2.95 9.54
N VAL A 85 8.49 2.08 9.83
CA VAL A 85 9.38 1.52 8.80
C VAL A 85 8.76 0.26 8.20
N PHE A 86 8.73 0.17 6.87
CA PHE A 86 8.38 -1.06 6.17
C PHE A 86 9.64 -1.80 5.71
N THR A 87 9.94 -2.91 6.37
CA THR A 87 11.11 -3.72 6.09
C THR A 87 10.78 -4.82 5.09
N VAL A 88 11.44 -4.79 3.92
CA VAL A 88 11.40 -5.87 2.93
C VAL A 88 12.60 -6.79 3.19
N PRO A 89 12.40 -8.02 3.71
CA PRO A 89 13.48 -8.97 3.90
C PRO A 89 14.05 -9.40 2.56
N ILE A 90 15.34 -9.69 2.58
CA ILE A 90 16.09 -10.07 1.39
C ILE A 90 15.84 -11.55 1.15
N LEU A 91 15.02 -11.85 0.15
CA LEU A 91 15.18 -13.10 -0.58
C LEU A 91 16.47 -12.96 -1.43
N PRO A 92 17.21 -14.04 -1.75
CA PRO A 92 18.54 -13.99 -2.38
C PRO A 92 18.68 -13.14 -3.66
N SER A 93 17.60 -12.61 -4.23
CA SER A 93 17.59 -11.86 -5.48
C SER A 93 17.51 -10.34 -5.37
N VAL A 94 17.02 -9.68 -4.30
CA VAL A 94 16.90 -8.20 -4.26
C VAL A 94 16.92 -7.61 -2.83
N LYS A 95 17.65 -6.49 -2.62
CA LYS A 95 17.63 -5.62 -1.42
C LYS A 95 16.95 -4.28 -1.75
N THR A 96 15.82 -3.93 -1.10
CA THR A 96 15.30 -2.53 -1.11
C THR A 96 14.46 -2.24 0.14
N ARG A 97 14.76 -1.18 0.90
CA ARG A 97 13.92 -0.69 2.03
C ARG A 97 12.98 0.42 1.53
N PHE A 98 11.74 0.47 2.02
CA PHE A 98 10.75 1.51 1.70
C PHE A 98 10.08 2.00 2.99
N ILE A 99 9.65 3.26 3.05
CA ILE A 99 8.91 3.83 4.19
C ILE A 99 7.46 4.05 3.75
N ILE A 100 6.48 3.72 4.60
CA ILE A 100 5.04 3.86 4.27
C ILE A 100 4.55 5.20 4.82
N LEU A 101 4.10 6.06 3.90
CA LEU A 101 3.47 7.35 4.20
C LEU A 101 2.00 7.15 4.63
N PRO A 102 1.57 7.67 5.79
CA PRO A 102 0.14 7.78 6.07
C PRO A 102 -0.46 8.93 5.27
N ILE A 103 -1.53 8.64 4.54
CA ILE A 103 -2.34 9.64 3.86
C ILE A 103 -3.17 10.33 4.95
N ARG A 104 -2.81 11.55 5.37
CA ARG A 104 -3.67 12.32 6.29
C ARG A 104 -4.95 12.71 5.54
N PRO A 105 -6.15 12.36 6.03
CA PRO A 105 -7.38 12.99 5.56
C PRO A 105 -7.39 14.42 6.12
N THR A 106 -7.06 15.40 5.28
CA THR A 106 -7.28 16.81 5.59
C THR A 106 -8.77 17.11 5.49
N ALA A 107 -9.50 16.87 6.57
CA ALA A 107 -10.80 17.50 6.83
C ALA A 107 -10.58 18.72 7.74
N ARG A 108 -10.38 19.88 7.10
CA ARG A 108 -10.79 21.18 7.62
C ARG A 108 -11.35 22.00 6.48
#